data_AF-A0A6A7KGP8-F1
#
_entry.id   AF-A0A6A7KGP8-F1
#
_cell.length_a   1.000
_cell.length_b   1.000
_cell.length_c   1.000
_cell.angle_alpha   90.00
_cell.angle_beta   90.00
_cell.angle_gamma   90.00
#
_symmetry.space_group_name_H-M   'P 1'
#
loop_
_entity.id
_entity.type
_entity.pdbx_description
1 polymer ?
#
loop_
_entity_poly.entity_id
_entity_poly.type
_entity_poly.pdbx_seq_one_letter_code
_entity_poly.pdbx_strand_id
1 'polypeptide(L)'
;MDVIPYLNFLSRWLLFLAVAYKTVKTKEKRWALIATALFINALDVESYILTPLGISIKPEAYDIAYNIPNFLIAGLLFWGGIQLRKERGQFKDVVILGVFAIAAYIWIFLLATDFFDRFEHSFTIKSLFPILAFGASLIYVGYVLRNYVVSKNTLEELFPWGLILLGTINLTYPFIRNVESIASTAFLLAAVFRLMAAVGALKFAIFPSQMAVFEKPKQQKPPEVKGAFIFKSKEDLEKLIPNFFDQDVIIITRNPPKEKVPENTLVYWLTRIEESSRSGDGRVYPISPTKIDILIHLITKNLESGYNAVYIDGFEYLMIENGFENAVKFLFDLKDRVVSKGKVIALIIDPRTLTEKQMALLEREFNKM
;
A
#
# COMPACT_ATOMS: atom_id res chain seq x y z
N MET A 1 -21.51 16.16 -29.93
CA MET A 1 -21.45 14.71 -29.66
C MET A 1 -20.87 14.55 -28.27
N ASP A 2 -21.67 14.07 -27.32
CA ASP A 2 -21.27 13.99 -25.91
C ASP A 2 -20.34 12.80 -25.68
N VAL A 3 -19.04 13.03 -25.91
CA VAL A 3 -17.99 12.01 -25.72
C VAL A 3 -17.71 11.73 -24.24
N ILE A 4 -18.03 12.69 -23.36
CA ILE A 4 -17.68 12.65 -21.92
C ILE A 4 -18.29 11.45 -21.18
N PRO A 5 -19.58 11.08 -21.34
CA PRO A 5 -20.16 9.92 -20.68
C PRO A 5 -19.52 8.60 -21.13
N TYR A 6 -19.27 8.44 -22.44
CA TYR A 6 -18.58 7.25 -22.98
C TYR A 6 -17.15 7.14 -22.47
N LEU A 7 -16.43 8.27 -22.38
CA LEU A 7 -15.08 8.31 -21.84
C LEU A 7 -15.07 7.93 -20.35
N ASN A 8 -16.02 8.42 -19.57
CA ASN A 8 -16.17 8.06 -18.16
C ASN A 8 -16.45 6.56 -18.01
N PHE A 9 -17.42 6.02 -18.76
CA PHE A 9 -17.72 4.59 -18.78
C PHE A 9 -16.49 3.75 -19.11
N LEU A 10 -15.81 4.03 -20.23
CA LEU A 10 -14.64 3.27 -20.66
C LEU A 10 -13.50 3.36 -19.64
N SER A 11 -13.25 4.55 -19.09
CA SER A 11 -12.18 4.76 -18.10
C SER A 11 -12.39 3.93 -16.82
N ARG A 12 -13.64 3.72 -16.38
CA ARG A 12 -13.97 2.89 -15.21
C ARG A 12 -13.63 1.43 -15.47
N TRP A 13 -14.05 0.91 -16.62
CA TRP A 13 -13.76 -0.47 -17.02
C TRP A 13 -12.27 -0.72 -17.21
N LEU A 14 -11.54 0.19 -17.86
CA LEU A 14 -10.09 0.06 -18.05
C LEU A 14 -9.35 0.01 -16.71
N LEU A 15 -9.69 0.89 -15.76
CA LEU A 15 -9.09 0.89 -14.43
C LEU A 15 -9.41 -0.41 -13.67
N PHE A 16 -10.66 -0.84 -13.68
CA PHE A 16 -11.05 -2.12 -13.09
C PHE A 16 -10.27 -3.29 -13.69
N LEU A 17 -10.26 -3.43 -15.03
CA LEU A 17 -9.61 -4.53 -15.72
C LEU A 17 -8.10 -4.59 -15.44
N ALA A 18 -7.43 -3.44 -15.38
CA ALA A 18 -6.01 -3.37 -15.04
C ALA A 18 -5.73 -3.92 -13.63
N VAL A 19 -6.54 -3.55 -12.63
CA VAL A 19 -6.40 -4.03 -11.25
C VAL A 19 -6.87 -5.48 -11.08
N ALA A 20 -7.92 -5.89 -11.79
CA ALA A 20 -8.42 -7.26 -11.82
C ALA A 20 -7.37 -8.20 -12.42
N TYR A 21 -6.72 -7.81 -13.51
CA TYR A 21 -5.60 -8.56 -14.09
C TYR A 21 -4.48 -8.78 -13.06
N LYS A 22 -4.09 -7.73 -12.32
CA LYS A 22 -3.12 -7.87 -11.23
C LYS A 22 -3.59 -8.82 -10.14
N THR A 23 -4.87 -8.74 -9.77
CA THR A 23 -5.48 -9.62 -8.76
C THR A 23 -5.38 -11.07 -9.16
N VAL A 24 -5.78 -11.41 -10.40
CA VAL A 24 -5.75 -12.79 -10.90
C VAL A 24 -4.32 -13.31 -11.01
N LYS A 25 -3.39 -12.46 -11.49
CA LYS A 25 -1.97 -12.81 -11.64
C LYS A 25 -1.28 -13.08 -10.31
N THR A 26 -1.57 -12.28 -9.29
CA THR A 26 -0.89 -12.36 -7.97
C THR A 26 -1.62 -13.22 -6.95
N LYS A 27 -2.93 -13.44 -7.12
CA LYS A 27 -3.83 -14.14 -6.18
C LYS A 27 -3.82 -13.56 -4.76
N GLU A 28 -3.48 -12.27 -4.61
CA GLU A 28 -3.45 -11.62 -3.30
C GLU A 28 -4.82 -11.04 -2.93
N LYS A 29 -5.29 -11.35 -1.72
CA LYS A 29 -6.59 -10.88 -1.19
C LYS A 29 -6.75 -9.35 -1.20
N ARG A 30 -5.65 -8.62 -0.96
CA ARG A 30 -5.61 -7.16 -0.94
C ARG A 30 -5.98 -6.51 -2.28
N TRP A 31 -5.54 -7.11 -3.38
CA TRP A 31 -5.92 -6.64 -4.72
C TRP A 31 -7.36 -6.98 -5.06
N ALA A 32 -7.85 -8.13 -4.57
CA ALA A 32 -9.25 -8.52 -4.76
C ALA A 32 -10.22 -7.48 -4.17
N LEU A 33 -9.94 -6.97 -2.96
CA LEU A 33 -10.76 -5.91 -2.36
C LEU A 33 -10.84 -4.66 -3.24
N ILE A 34 -9.69 -4.20 -3.74
CA ILE A 34 -9.61 -2.99 -4.59
C ILE A 34 -10.28 -3.25 -5.95
N ALA A 35 -10.04 -4.42 -6.56
CA ALA A 35 -10.67 -4.80 -7.81
C ALA A 35 -12.19 -4.90 -7.68
N THR A 36 -12.71 -5.46 -6.59
CA THR A 36 -14.16 -5.51 -6.33
C THR A 36 -14.74 -4.12 -6.16
N ALA A 37 -14.06 -3.21 -5.45
CA ALA A 37 -14.50 -1.83 -5.31
C ALA A 37 -14.56 -1.11 -6.68
N LEU A 38 -13.54 -1.29 -7.51
CA LEU A 38 -13.49 -0.71 -8.85
C LEU A 38 -14.52 -1.36 -9.80
N PHE A 39 -14.84 -2.64 -9.60
CA PHE A 39 -15.90 -3.32 -10.34
C PHE A 39 -17.28 -2.73 -10.02
N ILE A 40 -17.58 -2.53 -8.73
CA ILE A 40 -18.81 -1.85 -8.31
C ILE A 40 -18.86 -0.44 -8.92
N ASN A 41 -17.74 0.30 -8.93
CA ASN A 41 -17.68 1.61 -9.57
C ASN A 41 -17.88 1.54 -11.10
N ALA A 42 -17.43 0.48 -11.77
CA ALA A 42 -17.66 0.28 -13.20
C ALA A 42 -19.11 -0.08 -13.54
N LEU A 43 -19.82 -0.68 -12.60
CA LEU A 43 -21.26 -1.00 -12.68
C LEU A 43 -22.17 0.14 -12.19
N ASP A 44 -21.59 1.27 -11.81
CA ASP A 44 -22.31 2.37 -11.17
C ASP A 44 -23.54 2.82 -11.98
N VAL A 45 -24.60 3.15 -11.24
CA VAL A 45 -25.97 3.22 -11.74
C VAL A 45 -26.21 4.60 -12.36
N GLU A 46 -25.66 4.83 -13.55
CA GLU A 46 -25.81 6.10 -14.25
C GLU A 46 -26.87 6.02 -15.35
N SER A 47 -27.71 7.04 -15.41
CA SER A 47 -28.85 7.11 -16.34
C SER A 47 -28.41 6.99 -17.80
N TYR A 48 -27.25 7.54 -18.18
CA TYR A 48 -26.76 7.42 -19.55
C TYR A 48 -26.29 6.00 -19.93
N ILE A 49 -26.04 5.12 -18.95
CA ILE A 49 -25.71 3.70 -19.19
C ILE A 49 -27.00 2.88 -19.29
N LEU A 50 -27.96 3.16 -18.42
CA LEU A 50 -29.19 2.38 -18.31
C LEU A 50 -30.26 2.74 -19.34
N THR A 51 -30.36 4.02 -19.70
CA THR A 51 -31.38 4.52 -20.64
C THR A 51 -31.27 3.85 -22.02
N PRO A 52 -30.07 3.69 -22.62
CA PRO A 52 -29.91 2.95 -23.88
C PRO A 52 -30.31 1.47 -23.79
N LEU A 53 -30.31 0.88 -22.59
CA LEU A 53 -30.72 -0.51 -22.34
C LEU A 53 -32.22 -0.65 -22.05
N GLY A 54 -32.98 0.45 -22.09
CA GLY A 54 -34.41 0.46 -21.74
C GLY A 54 -34.67 0.29 -20.24
N ILE A 55 -33.65 0.49 -19.39
CA ILE A 55 -33.75 0.36 -17.94
C ILE A 55 -33.90 1.77 -17.33
N SER A 56 -34.97 1.98 -16.55
CA SER A 56 -35.18 3.21 -15.79
C SER A 56 -35.18 2.91 -14.29
N ILE A 57 -34.56 3.80 -13.51
CA ILE A 57 -34.58 3.74 -12.05
C ILE A 57 -35.84 4.46 -11.59
N LYS A 58 -36.59 3.86 -10.68
CA LYS A 58 -37.73 4.53 -10.05
C LYS A 58 -37.24 5.79 -9.31
N PRO A 59 -37.86 6.97 -9.51
CA PRO A 59 -37.42 8.22 -8.88
C PRO A 59 -37.27 8.11 -7.36
N GLU A 60 -38.19 7.38 -6.71
CA GLU A 60 -38.22 7.17 -5.26
C GLU A 60 -37.02 6.35 -4.75
N ALA A 61 -36.42 5.53 -5.62
CA ALA A 61 -35.27 4.70 -5.29
C ALA A 61 -33.94 5.34 -5.71
N TYR A 62 -33.96 6.44 -6.47
CA TYR A 62 -32.76 7.01 -7.08
C TYR A 62 -31.74 7.47 -6.03
N ASP A 63 -32.18 8.21 -5.02
CA ASP A 63 -31.29 8.72 -3.97
C ASP A 63 -30.60 7.60 -3.19
N ILE A 64 -31.30 6.49 -2.94
CA ILE A 64 -30.73 5.33 -2.25
C ILE A 64 -29.78 4.57 -3.20
N ALA A 65 -30.24 4.25 -4.41
CA ALA A 65 -29.49 3.49 -5.40
C ALA A 65 -28.19 4.19 -5.81
N TYR A 66 -28.18 5.52 -5.86
CA TYR A 66 -27.00 6.33 -6.16
C TYR A 66 -25.96 6.33 -5.01
N ASN A 67 -26.40 6.25 -3.75
CA ASN A 67 -25.50 6.41 -2.60
C ASN A 67 -24.96 5.09 -2.03
N ILE A 68 -25.67 3.96 -2.20
CA ILE A 68 -25.21 2.64 -1.73
C ILE A 68 -23.84 2.26 -2.30
N PRO A 69 -23.59 2.36 -3.63
CA PRO A 69 -22.29 2.00 -4.21
C PRO A 69 -21.14 2.80 -3.59
N ASN A 70 -21.32 4.09 -3.33
CA ASN A 70 -20.28 4.96 -2.75
C ASN A 70 -19.80 4.45 -1.40
N PHE A 71 -20.70 4.00 -0.52
CA PHE A 71 -20.32 3.43 0.78
C PHE A 71 -19.61 2.08 0.64
N LEU A 72 -20.11 1.20 -0.23
CA LEU A 72 -19.49 -0.11 -0.48
C LEU A 72 -18.08 0.03 -1.04
N ILE A 73 -17.92 0.90 -2.04
CA ILE A 73 -16.63 1.20 -2.65
C ILE A 73 -15.68 1.78 -1.60
N ALA A 74 -16.13 2.76 -0.81
CA ALA A 74 -15.31 3.38 0.22
C ALA A 74 -14.80 2.37 1.26
N GLY A 75 -15.68 1.50 1.77
CA GLY A 75 -15.32 0.46 2.73
C GLY A 75 -14.31 -0.55 2.16
N LEU A 76 -14.52 -1.02 0.94
CA LEU A 76 -13.63 -1.96 0.26
C LEU A 76 -12.27 -1.35 -0.07
N LEU A 77 -12.24 -0.10 -0.56
CA LEU A 77 -11.00 0.62 -0.83
C LEU A 77 -10.22 0.87 0.45
N PHE A 78 -10.88 1.31 1.52
CA PHE A 78 -10.22 1.55 2.80
C PHE A 78 -9.63 0.25 3.39
N TRP A 79 -10.40 -0.85 3.37
CA TRP A 79 -9.89 -2.14 3.81
C TRP A 79 -8.75 -2.66 2.92
N GLY A 80 -8.89 -2.55 1.60
CA GLY A 80 -7.84 -2.89 0.64
C GLY A 80 -6.55 -2.10 0.87
N GLY A 81 -6.67 -0.80 1.13
CA GLY A 81 -5.55 0.08 1.48
C GLY A 81 -4.87 -0.32 2.79
N ILE A 82 -5.63 -0.68 3.82
CA ILE A 82 -5.07 -1.19 5.08
C ILE A 82 -4.26 -2.47 4.83
N GLN A 83 -4.78 -3.41 4.02
CA GLN A 83 -4.06 -4.66 3.69
C GLN A 83 -2.86 -4.47 2.74
N LEU A 84 -2.85 -3.39 1.96
CA LEU A 84 -1.66 -3.00 1.19
C LEU A 84 -0.57 -2.40 2.08
N ARG A 85 -0.98 -1.65 3.12
CA ARG A 85 -0.08 -1.00 4.07
C ARG A 85 0.44 -1.95 5.15
N LYS A 86 -0.40 -2.82 5.69
CA LYS A 86 -0.12 -3.75 6.80
C LYS A 86 -0.39 -5.18 6.36
N GLU A 87 0.47 -6.11 6.76
CA GLU A 87 0.30 -7.54 6.47
C GLU A 87 -0.94 -8.16 7.16
N ARG A 88 -1.26 -7.68 8.38
CA ARG A 88 -2.44 -8.09 9.14
C ARG A 88 -3.19 -6.87 9.66
N GLY A 89 -4.51 -6.90 9.54
CA GLY A 89 -5.38 -5.89 10.16
C GLY A 89 -5.32 -5.98 11.68
N GLN A 90 -5.29 -4.84 12.35
CA GLN A 90 -5.33 -4.75 13.81
C GLN A 90 -6.78 -4.60 14.29
N PHE A 91 -7.03 -4.87 15.57
CA PHE A 91 -8.36 -4.68 16.17
C PHE A 91 -8.92 -3.27 15.93
N LYS A 92 -8.08 -2.23 16.05
CA LYS A 92 -8.46 -0.84 15.76
C LYS A 92 -8.96 -0.66 14.31
N ASP A 93 -8.35 -1.34 13.35
CA ASP A 93 -8.74 -1.26 11.94
C ASP A 93 -10.16 -1.83 11.73
N VAL A 94 -10.47 -2.94 12.42
CA VAL A 94 -11.82 -3.56 12.43
C VAL A 94 -12.85 -2.64 13.08
N VAL A 95 -12.52 -2.03 14.22
CA VAL A 95 -13.41 -1.08 14.91
C VAL A 95 -13.73 0.13 14.00
N ILE A 96 -12.73 0.69 13.32
CA ILE A 96 -12.94 1.81 12.38
C ILE A 96 -13.90 1.41 11.25
N LEU A 97 -13.69 0.24 10.64
CA LEU A 97 -14.57 -0.28 9.59
C LEU A 97 -16.00 -0.54 10.11
N GLY A 98 -16.13 -1.05 11.34
CA GLY A 98 -17.43 -1.27 11.99
C GLY A 98 -18.19 0.03 12.25
N VAL A 99 -17.53 1.05 12.78
CA VAL A 99 -18.11 2.39 12.99
C VAL A 99 -18.53 3.00 11.65
N PHE A 100 -17.69 2.88 10.62
CA PHE A 100 -18.03 3.33 9.27
C PHE A 100 -19.29 2.63 8.72
N ALA A 101 -19.38 1.31 8.84
CA ALA A 101 -20.53 0.54 8.37
C ALA A 101 -21.83 0.94 9.08
N ILE A 102 -21.78 1.16 10.40
CA ILE A 102 -22.93 1.65 11.18
C ILE A 102 -23.35 3.04 10.71
N ALA A 103 -22.39 3.96 10.54
CA ALA A 103 -22.68 5.31 10.06
C ALA A 103 -23.29 5.29 8.64
N ALA A 104 -22.75 4.46 7.74
CA ALA A 104 -23.28 4.27 6.39
C ALA A 104 -24.71 3.72 6.42
N TYR A 105 -25.00 2.74 7.27
CA TYR A 105 -26.34 2.19 7.46
C TYR A 105 -27.33 3.25 7.95
N ILE A 106 -26.97 4.01 9.00
CA ILE A 106 -27.81 5.10 9.51
C ILE A 106 -28.06 6.13 8.40
N TRP A 107 -27.05 6.46 7.61
CA TRP A 107 -27.20 7.42 6.51
C TRP A 107 -28.18 6.93 5.44
N ILE A 108 -28.05 5.67 5.00
CA ILE A 108 -28.96 5.04 4.03
C ILE A 108 -30.39 5.00 4.60
N PHE A 109 -30.55 4.68 5.89
CA PHE A 109 -31.85 4.71 6.55
C PHE A 109 -32.46 6.12 6.49
N LEU A 110 -31.68 7.16 6.81
CA LEU A 110 -32.14 8.55 6.74
C LEU A 110 -32.48 8.97 5.30
N LEU A 111 -31.74 8.51 4.29
CA LEU A 111 -32.05 8.72 2.87
C LEU A 111 -33.38 8.10 2.44
N ALA A 112 -33.85 7.05 3.13
CA ALA A 112 -35.14 6.42 2.88
C ALA A 112 -36.31 7.12 3.59
N THR A 113 -36.06 8.27 4.23
CA THR A 113 -37.07 9.06 4.93
C THR A 113 -37.05 10.50 4.42
N ASP A 114 -38.08 11.27 4.75
CA ASP A 114 -38.17 12.69 4.40
C ASP A 114 -37.18 13.57 5.20
N PHE A 115 -36.30 12.97 6.02
CA PHE A 115 -35.41 13.68 6.93
C PHE A 115 -34.52 14.70 6.21
N PHE A 116 -34.04 14.40 5.01
CA PHE A 116 -33.18 15.32 4.26
C PHE A 116 -33.95 16.29 3.36
N ASP A 117 -35.23 16.04 3.09
CA ASP A 117 -36.04 16.86 2.19
C ASP A 117 -36.45 18.20 2.83
N ARG A 118 -36.35 18.28 4.16
CA ARG A 118 -36.56 19.52 4.93
C ARG A 118 -35.48 20.58 4.72
N PHE A 119 -34.38 20.28 4.04
CA PHE A 119 -33.27 21.20 3.84
C PHE A 119 -33.28 21.79 2.42
N GLU A 120 -32.99 23.08 2.31
CA GLU A 120 -32.96 23.84 1.05
C GLU A 120 -31.96 23.27 0.03
N HIS A 121 -30.86 22.67 0.48
CA HIS A 121 -29.87 21.98 -0.35
C HIS A 121 -29.89 20.46 -0.14
N SER A 122 -31.08 19.85 -0.26
CA SER A 122 -31.32 18.44 0.03
C SER A 122 -30.34 17.52 -0.72
N PHE A 123 -30.07 17.74 -2.01
CA PHE A 123 -29.10 16.93 -2.78
C PHE A 123 -27.67 16.99 -2.20
N THR A 124 -27.16 18.19 -1.93
CA THR A 124 -25.79 18.38 -1.43
C THR A 124 -25.64 17.68 -0.08
N ILE A 125 -26.63 17.82 0.81
CA ILE A 125 -26.61 17.16 2.10
C ILE A 125 -26.70 15.65 1.93
N LYS A 126 -27.68 15.13 1.17
CA LYS A 126 -27.88 13.69 0.92
C LYS A 126 -26.60 13.00 0.40
N SER A 127 -25.87 13.66 -0.49
CA SER A 127 -24.68 13.13 -1.14
C SER A 127 -23.37 13.39 -0.39
N LEU A 128 -23.35 14.26 0.63
CA LEU A 128 -22.12 14.71 1.28
C LEU A 128 -21.31 13.56 1.88
N PHE A 129 -21.88 12.81 2.83
CA PHE A 129 -21.15 11.74 3.50
C PHE A 129 -20.73 10.58 2.55
N PRO A 130 -21.62 10.04 1.69
CA PRO A 130 -21.25 9.00 0.72
C PRO A 130 -20.09 9.41 -0.18
N ILE A 131 -20.14 10.63 -0.73
CA ILE A 131 -19.12 11.11 -1.67
C ILE A 131 -17.82 11.48 -0.96
N LEU A 132 -17.88 12.06 0.25
CA LEU A 132 -16.68 12.29 1.06
C LEU A 132 -15.99 10.97 1.40
N ALA A 133 -16.75 9.94 1.80
CA ALA A 133 -16.21 8.62 2.09
C ALA A 133 -15.54 8.00 0.85
N PHE A 134 -16.21 8.06 -0.32
CA PHE A 134 -15.65 7.57 -1.57
C PHE A 134 -14.38 8.31 -1.98
N GLY A 135 -14.43 9.65 -2.04
CA GLY A 135 -13.28 10.48 -2.42
C GLY A 135 -12.08 10.31 -1.49
N ALA A 136 -12.31 10.30 -0.17
CA ALA A 136 -11.26 10.09 0.82
C ALA A 136 -10.64 8.69 0.72
N SER A 137 -11.43 7.66 0.42
CA SER A 137 -10.93 6.30 0.25
C SER A 137 -10.02 6.16 -0.98
N LEU A 138 -10.33 6.85 -2.09
CA LEU A 138 -9.47 6.91 -3.27
C LEU A 138 -8.13 7.59 -2.98
N ILE A 139 -8.18 8.75 -2.29
CA ILE A 139 -6.96 9.45 -1.85
C ILE A 139 -6.12 8.56 -0.96
N TYR A 140 -6.74 7.89 0.01
CA TYR A 140 -6.06 6.99 0.92
C TYR A 140 -5.38 5.82 0.19
N VAL A 141 -6.09 5.12 -0.71
CA VAL A 141 -5.51 4.02 -1.49
C VAL A 141 -4.39 4.54 -2.39
N GLY A 142 -4.57 5.69 -3.05
CA GLY A 142 -3.51 6.32 -3.85
C GLY A 142 -2.27 6.67 -3.01
N TYR A 143 -2.44 7.21 -1.80
CA TYR A 143 -1.35 7.45 -0.87
C TYR A 143 -0.63 6.15 -0.48
N VAL A 144 -1.37 5.09 -0.16
CA VAL A 144 -0.78 3.79 0.21
C VAL A 144 -0.03 3.19 -0.97
N LEU A 145 -0.61 3.21 -2.17
CA LEU A 145 0.02 2.70 -3.37
C LEU A 145 1.35 3.41 -3.65
N ARG A 146 1.36 4.74 -3.57
CA ARG A 146 2.57 5.54 -3.82
C ARG A 146 3.71 5.27 -2.84
N ASN A 147 3.38 4.99 -1.58
CA ASN A 147 4.39 4.89 -0.53
C ASN A 147 4.84 3.46 -0.21
N TYR A 148 4.02 2.45 -0.50
CA TYR A 148 4.25 1.06 -0.06
C TYR A 148 4.25 0.03 -1.19
N VAL A 149 3.94 0.43 -2.42
CA VAL A 149 3.61 -0.51 -3.51
C VAL A 149 4.21 -0.14 -4.86
N VAL A 150 4.17 1.14 -5.25
CA VAL A 150 4.52 1.62 -6.60
C VAL A 150 5.88 2.29 -6.61
N SER A 151 6.64 2.06 -7.70
CA SER A 151 7.95 2.67 -7.92
C SER A 151 7.87 4.16 -8.20
N LYS A 152 8.64 4.95 -7.45
CA LYS A 152 8.75 6.38 -7.70
C LYS A 152 9.51 6.71 -8.99
N ASN A 153 9.15 7.83 -9.59
CA ASN A 153 9.71 8.37 -10.84
C ASN A 153 9.54 7.43 -12.05
N THR A 154 8.46 6.66 -12.08
CA THR A 154 8.11 5.79 -13.20
C THR A 154 6.68 6.08 -13.68
N LEU A 155 6.32 5.59 -14.88
CA LEU A 155 4.95 5.69 -15.39
C LEU A 155 3.91 5.03 -14.48
N GLU A 156 4.32 4.17 -13.56
CA GLU A 156 3.42 3.57 -12.58
C GLU A 156 2.88 4.58 -11.58
N GLU A 157 3.59 5.68 -11.32
CA GLU A 157 3.12 6.76 -10.43
C GLU A 157 1.81 7.37 -10.92
N LEU A 158 1.48 7.24 -12.20
CA LEU A 158 0.18 7.64 -12.73
C LEU A 158 -0.98 6.89 -12.04
N PHE A 159 -0.74 5.67 -11.54
CA PHE A 159 -1.75 4.91 -10.80
C PHE A 159 -2.16 5.60 -9.50
N PRO A 160 -1.26 5.78 -8.50
CA PRO A 160 -1.62 6.45 -7.26
C PRO A 160 -2.03 7.91 -7.46
N TRP A 161 -1.35 8.67 -8.33
CA TRP A 161 -1.74 10.06 -8.58
C TRP A 161 -3.10 10.18 -9.23
N GLY A 162 -3.45 9.27 -10.13
CA GLY A 162 -4.76 9.25 -10.77
C GLY A 162 -5.87 9.02 -9.76
N LEU A 163 -5.66 8.11 -8.80
CA LEU A 163 -6.61 7.90 -7.70
C LEU A 163 -6.68 9.09 -6.75
N ILE A 164 -5.56 9.72 -6.40
CA ILE A 164 -5.55 10.89 -5.52
C ILE A 164 -6.32 12.05 -6.17
N LEU A 165 -6.02 12.38 -7.42
CA LEU A 165 -6.69 13.47 -8.14
C LEU A 165 -8.17 13.16 -8.39
N LEU A 166 -8.50 11.91 -8.72
CA LEU A 166 -9.88 11.46 -8.85
C LEU A 166 -10.63 11.55 -7.50
N GLY A 167 -9.99 11.20 -6.39
CA GLY A 167 -10.57 11.35 -5.08
C GLY A 167 -10.83 12.82 -4.74
N THR A 168 -9.85 13.70 -4.97
CA THR A 168 -9.95 15.15 -4.74
C THR A 168 -11.09 15.77 -5.54
N ILE A 169 -11.26 15.42 -6.81
CA ILE A 169 -12.36 15.97 -7.62
C ILE A 169 -13.73 15.44 -7.19
N ASN A 170 -13.81 14.21 -6.67
CA ASN A 170 -15.06 13.71 -6.11
C ASN A 170 -15.48 14.49 -4.84
N LEU A 171 -14.52 14.91 -4.00
CA LEU A 171 -14.85 15.68 -2.77
C LEU A 171 -15.58 17.00 -3.07
N THR A 172 -15.39 17.59 -4.25
CA THR A 172 -16.05 18.84 -4.64
C THR A 172 -17.44 18.63 -5.26
N TYR A 173 -17.75 17.40 -5.67
CA TYR A 173 -18.95 17.05 -6.44
C TYR A 173 -20.28 17.51 -5.82
N PRO A 174 -20.53 17.36 -4.50
CA PRO A 174 -21.80 17.78 -3.88
C PRO A 174 -22.13 19.27 -4.09
N PHE A 175 -21.09 20.09 -4.33
CA PHE A 175 -21.21 21.54 -4.48
C PHE A 175 -21.20 21.99 -5.92
N ILE A 176 -20.42 21.32 -6.79
CA ILE A 176 -20.18 21.79 -8.16
C ILE A 176 -21.14 21.19 -9.21
N ARG A 177 -21.88 20.12 -8.88
CA ARG A 177 -22.74 19.41 -9.87
C ARG A 177 -23.76 20.34 -10.54
N ASN A 178 -24.31 21.29 -9.79
CA ASN A 178 -25.37 22.18 -10.29
C ASN A 178 -24.83 23.40 -11.05
N VAL A 179 -23.50 23.57 -11.14
CA VAL A 179 -22.87 24.66 -11.89
C VAL A 179 -22.40 24.12 -13.24
N GLU A 180 -23.24 24.25 -14.26
CA GLU A 180 -23.05 23.63 -15.58
C GLU A 180 -21.67 23.93 -16.20
N SER A 181 -21.18 25.17 -16.06
CA SER A 181 -19.87 25.62 -16.55
C SER A 181 -18.69 24.88 -15.91
N ILE A 182 -18.86 24.38 -14.68
CA ILE A 182 -17.82 23.67 -13.92
C ILE A 182 -18.02 22.16 -13.99
N ALA A 183 -19.27 21.70 -13.95
CA ALA A 183 -19.63 20.28 -13.91
C ALA A 183 -19.04 19.52 -15.11
N SER A 184 -19.22 20.04 -16.33
CA SER A 184 -18.70 19.40 -17.56
C SER A 184 -17.17 19.22 -17.53
N THR A 185 -16.45 20.26 -17.10
CA THR A 185 -14.99 20.21 -16.93
C THR A 185 -14.60 19.23 -15.83
N ALA A 186 -15.34 19.18 -14.72
CA ALA A 186 -15.07 18.25 -13.64
C ALA A 186 -15.29 16.78 -14.05
N PHE A 187 -16.34 16.48 -14.82
CA PHE A 187 -16.58 15.14 -15.37
C PHE A 187 -15.49 14.72 -16.37
N LEU A 188 -15.00 15.66 -17.19
CA LEU A 188 -13.88 15.41 -18.09
C LEU A 188 -12.59 15.12 -17.31
N LEU A 189 -12.26 15.96 -16.32
CA LEU A 189 -11.08 15.77 -15.47
C LEU A 189 -11.15 14.45 -14.70
N ALA A 190 -12.31 14.08 -14.18
CA ALA A 190 -12.50 12.78 -13.53
C ALA A 190 -12.19 11.62 -14.47
N ALA A 191 -12.65 11.67 -15.73
CA ALA A 191 -12.31 10.67 -16.73
C ALA A 191 -10.82 10.63 -17.04
N VAL A 192 -10.17 11.79 -17.19
CA VAL A 192 -8.73 11.91 -17.43
C VAL A 192 -7.92 11.34 -16.28
N PHE A 193 -8.23 11.68 -15.03
CA PHE A 193 -7.52 11.15 -13.86
C PHE A 193 -7.74 9.64 -13.69
N ARG A 194 -8.92 9.14 -14.04
CA ARG A 194 -9.19 7.70 -14.05
C ARG A 194 -8.42 6.96 -15.14
N LEU A 195 -8.31 7.54 -16.34
CA LEU A 195 -7.45 7.00 -17.41
C LEU A 195 -5.98 7.03 -17.02
N MET A 196 -5.52 8.11 -16.40
CA MET A 196 -4.19 8.21 -15.83
C MET A 196 -3.94 7.07 -14.82
N ALA A 197 -4.90 6.84 -13.92
CA ALA A 197 -4.85 5.73 -12.98
C ALA A 197 -4.77 4.37 -13.70
N ALA A 198 -5.58 4.17 -14.73
CA ALA A 198 -5.65 2.93 -15.50
C ALA A 198 -4.35 2.64 -16.25
N VAL A 199 -3.76 3.64 -16.90
CA VAL A 199 -2.47 3.51 -17.62
C VAL A 199 -1.36 3.14 -16.65
N GLY A 200 -1.27 3.82 -15.50
CA GLY A 200 -0.31 3.46 -14.46
C GLY A 200 -0.53 2.06 -13.91
N ALA A 201 -1.79 1.69 -13.64
CA ALA A 201 -2.16 0.37 -13.12
C ALA A 201 -1.81 -0.74 -14.11
N LEU A 202 -2.06 -0.53 -15.41
CA LEU A 202 -1.75 -1.48 -16.47
C LEU A 202 -0.24 -1.67 -16.60
N LYS A 203 0.53 -0.57 -16.63
CA LYS A 203 2.00 -0.64 -16.62
C LYS A 203 2.51 -1.43 -15.42
N PHE A 204 2.01 -1.11 -14.23
CA PHE A 204 2.36 -1.77 -12.97
C PHE A 204 1.95 -3.25 -12.90
N ALA A 205 0.86 -3.64 -13.57
CA ALA A 205 0.38 -5.02 -13.56
C ALA A 205 1.13 -5.91 -14.56
N ILE A 206 1.45 -5.38 -15.74
CA ILE A 206 2.12 -6.12 -16.81
C ILE A 206 3.64 -6.09 -16.64
N PHE A 207 4.22 -4.89 -16.46
CA PHE A 207 5.66 -4.64 -16.42
C PHE A 207 6.06 -3.83 -15.18
N PRO A 208 5.95 -4.41 -13.96
CA PRO A 208 6.36 -3.73 -12.74
C PRO A 208 7.87 -3.38 -12.81
N SER A 209 8.16 -2.09 -12.81
CA SER A 209 9.47 -1.49 -12.59
C SER A 209 9.97 -1.80 -11.18
N GLN A 210 11.29 -1.82 -11.01
CA GLN A 210 12.01 -2.29 -9.82
C GLN A 210 11.83 -1.40 -8.57
N MET A 211 10.60 -1.32 -8.07
CA MET A 211 10.27 -1.04 -6.68
C MET A 211 9.00 -1.80 -6.33
N ALA A 212 9.08 -3.11 -6.52
CA ALA A 212 8.62 -4.03 -5.50
C ALA A 212 9.74 -5.04 -5.39
N VAL A 213 10.52 -4.98 -4.32
CA VAL A 213 11.50 -6.02 -4.09
C VAL A 213 10.70 -7.31 -3.89
N PHE A 214 10.76 -8.12 -4.95
CA PHE A 214 10.21 -9.45 -5.10
C PHE A 214 10.96 -10.12 -6.26
N GLU A 215 12.24 -9.80 -6.44
CA GLU A 215 13.10 -10.72 -7.18
C GLU A 215 13.10 -11.99 -6.36
N LYS A 216 12.42 -13.03 -6.85
CA LYS A 216 12.64 -14.36 -6.32
C LYS A 216 14.12 -14.65 -6.55
N PRO A 217 14.89 -14.96 -5.50
CA PRO A 217 16.24 -15.41 -5.72
C PRO A 217 16.26 -16.60 -6.67
N LYS A 218 17.25 -16.66 -7.57
CA LYS A 218 17.35 -17.72 -8.59
C LYS A 218 17.57 -19.11 -7.96
N GLN A 219 18.10 -19.18 -6.75
CA GLN A 219 18.38 -20.43 -6.04
C GLN A 219 17.81 -20.39 -4.63
N GLN A 220 16.68 -21.05 -4.40
CA GLN A 220 16.13 -21.21 -3.06
C GLN A 220 16.88 -22.32 -2.31
N LYS A 221 18.00 -21.96 -1.66
CA LYS A 221 18.66 -22.87 -0.72
C LYS A 221 17.97 -22.79 0.64
N PRO A 222 17.52 -23.90 1.24
CA PRO A 222 16.95 -23.87 2.59
C PRO A 222 18.01 -23.35 3.58
N PRO A 223 17.61 -22.53 4.58
CA PRO A 223 18.56 -22.00 5.54
C PRO A 223 19.17 -23.13 6.37
N GLU A 224 20.51 -23.22 6.36
CA GLU A 224 21.26 -24.21 7.15
C GLU A 224 21.10 -23.95 8.66
N VAL A 225 21.01 -22.67 9.03
CA VAL A 225 20.85 -22.22 10.42
C VAL A 225 19.55 -21.42 10.53
N LYS A 226 18.84 -21.58 11.65
CA LYS A 226 17.58 -20.88 11.95
C LYS A 226 17.67 -20.21 13.31
N GLY A 227 17.00 -19.08 13.47
CA GLY A 227 16.96 -18.37 14.75
C GLY A 227 17.47 -16.94 14.66
N ALA A 228 17.68 -16.33 15.83
CA ALA A 228 18.11 -14.95 15.97
C ALA A 228 19.43 -14.89 16.75
N PHE A 229 20.44 -14.25 16.16
CA PHE A 229 21.79 -14.19 16.70
C PHE A 229 22.31 -12.76 16.74
N ILE A 230 23.09 -12.47 17.78
CA ILE A 230 23.75 -11.19 17.97
C ILE A 230 25.27 -11.38 17.98
N PHE A 231 25.98 -10.57 17.21
CA PHE A 231 27.43 -10.61 17.06
C PHE A 231 28.03 -9.22 17.22
N LYS A 232 29.31 -9.16 17.59
CA LYS A 232 30.05 -7.89 17.70
C LYS A 232 30.60 -7.42 16.35
N SER A 233 30.86 -8.34 15.44
CA SER A 233 31.37 -8.03 14.12
C SER A 233 30.92 -9.05 13.08
N LYS A 234 31.08 -8.70 11.80
CA LYS A 234 30.79 -9.59 10.67
C LYS A 234 31.69 -10.83 10.70
N GLU A 235 32.95 -10.68 11.11
CA GLU A 235 33.91 -11.78 11.21
C GLU A 235 33.48 -12.82 12.25
N ASP A 236 32.87 -12.39 13.37
CA ASP A 236 32.36 -13.31 14.38
C ASP A 236 31.17 -14.12 13.86
N LEU A 237 30.30 -13.50 13.05
CA LEU A 237 29.24 -14.20 12.33
C LEU A 237 29.81 -15.23 11.35
N GLU A 238 30.78 -14.85 10.50
CA GLU A 238 31.36 -15.75 9.50
C GLU A 238 32.16 -16.91 10.14
N LYS A 239 32.72 -16.75 11.35
CA LYS A 239 33.34 -17.85 12.09
C LYS A 239 32.32 -18.89 12.56
N LEU A 240 31.15 -18.44 13.02
CA LEU A 240 30.12 -19.31 13.60
C LEU A 240 29.15 -19.87 12.54
N ILE A 241 28.88 -19.08 11.50
CA ILE A 241 28.01 -19.43 10.37
C ILE A 241 28.74 -19.06 9.06
N PRO A 242 29.73 -19.87 8.62
CA PRO A 242 30.56 -19.56 7.45
C PRO A 242 29.78 -19.32 6.16
N ASN A 243 28.70 -20.06 5.94
CA ASN A 243 27.90 -19.99 4.72
C ASN A 243 26.73 -18.98 4.82
N PHE A 244 26.76 -18.06 5.80
CA PHE A 244 25.64 -17.15 6.05
C PHE A 244 25.26 -16.31 4.81
N PHE A 245 26.25 -15.90 4.01
CA PHE A 245 26.06 -15.08 2.81
C PHE A 245 25.89 -15.90 1.52
N ASP A 246 25.98 -17.23 1.57
CA ASP A 246 25.78 -18.12 0.40
C ASP A 246 24.31 -18.42 0.11
N GLN A 247 23.44 -18.13 1.07
CA GLN A 247 21.98 -18.19 0.99
C GLN A 247 21.41 -16.83 0.55
N ASP A 248 20.10 -16.80 0.29
CA ASP A 248 19.43 -15.57 -0.13
C ASP A 248 19.28 -14.60 1.04
N VAL A 249 20.03 -13.51 1.03
CA VAL A 249 20.21 -12.62 2.17
C VAL A 249 19.72 -11.20 1.90
N ILE A 250 19.05 -10.63 2.90
CA ILE A 250 18.69 -9.22 2.97
C ILE A 250 19.67 -8.54 3.92
N ILE A 251 20.41 -7.56 3.43
CA ILE A 251 21.36 -6.75 4.18
C ILE A 251 20.72 -5.41 4.51
N ILE A 252 20.70 -5.01 5.78
CA ILE A 252 20.28 -3.69 6.24
C ILE A 252 21.52 -2.97 6.77
N THR A 253 22.00 -2.00 6.01
CA THR A 253 23.30 -1.37 6.29
C THR A 253 23.31 0.12 6.03
N ARG A 254 24.14 0.86 6.78
CA ARG A 254 24.48 2.25 6.46
C ARG A 254 25.59 2.36 5.40
N ASN A 255 26.40 1.31 5.26
CA ASN A 255 27.59 1.27 4.41
C ASN A 255 27.40 0.22 3.30
N PRO A 256 26.69 0.55 2.21
CA PRO A 256 26.38 -0.41 1.17
C PRO A 256 27.68 -0.85 0.47
N PRO A 257 27.72 -2.09 -0.06
CA PRO A 257 28.86 -2.55 -0.85
C PRO A 257 29.18 -1.57 -1.99
N LYS A 258 30.46 -1.25 -2.15
CA LYS A 258 30.95 -0.42 -3.27
C LYS A 258 31.11 -1.24 -4.55
N GLU A 259 31.26 -2.54 -4.40
CA GLU A 259 31.39 -3.52 -5.48
C GLU A 259 30.01 -4.04 -5.91
N LYS A 260 30.00 -4.85 -6.97
CA LYS A 260 28.78 -5.48 -7.48
C LYS A 260 28.16 -6.38 -6.41
N VAL A 261 26.85 -6.25 -6.20
CA VAL A 261 26.11 -7.03 -5.21
C VAL A 261 25.80 -8.42 -5.79
N PRO A 262 26.08 -9.51 -5.05
CA PRO A 262 25.76 -10.87 -5.50
C PRO A 262 24.28 -11.08 -5.85
N GLU A 263 23.99 -12.03 -6.75
CA GLU A 263 22.61 -12.27 -7.22
C GLU A 263 21.64 -12.80 -6.16
N ASN A 264 22.16 -13.40 -5.09
CA ASN A 264 21.41 -13.87 -3.92
C ASN A 264 21.25 -12.78 -2.84
N THR A 265 21.81 -11.58 -3.05
CA THR A 265 21.83 -10.52 -2.05
C THR A 265 20.93 -9.35 -2.43
N LEU A 266 20.21 -8.84 -1.44
CA LEU A 266 19.46 -7.59 -1.49
C LEU A 266 19.99 -6.64 -0.43
N VAL A 267 20.22 -5.37 -0.76
CA VAL A 267 20.73 -4.39 0.19
C VAL A 267 19.71 -3.26 0.40
N TYR A 268 19.25 -3.08 1.63
CA TYR A 268 18.60 -1.86 2.11
C TYR A 268 19.65 -0.92 2.66
N TRP A 269 19.96 0.12 1.89
CA TRP A 269 20.90 1.16 2.28
C TRP A 269 20.19 2.24 3.09
N LEU A 270 20.49 2.31 4.39
CA LEU A 270 19.97 3.35 5.27
C LEU A 270 20.66 4.69 4.95
N THR A 271 19.93 5.60 4.30
CA THR A 271 20.45 6.90 3.86
C THR A 271 19.38 7.98 3.81
N ARG A 272 19.77 9.22 4.08
CA ARG A 272 18.91 10.41 3.89
C ARG A 272 18.90 10.91 2.44
N ILE A 273 19.79 10.40 1.58
CA ILE A 273 19.87 10.76 0.16
C ILE A 273 18.61 10.22 -0.55
N GLU A 274 18.05 11.02 -1.47
CA GLU A 274 16.79 10.69 -2.14
C GLU A 274 16.80 9.31 -2.81
N GLU A 275 15.65 8.63 -2.72
CA GLU A 275 15.35 7.29 -3.28
C GLU A 275 15.63 7.14 -4.79
N SER A 276 15.85 8.26 -5.50
CA SER A 276 16.25 8.34 -6.91
C SER A 276 17.69 7.89 -7.18
N SER A 277 18.52 7.81 -6.14
CA SER A 277 19.94 7.43 -6.23
C SER A 277 20.11 5.91 -6.16
N ARG A 278 19.57 5.18 -7.13
CA ARG A 278 19.86 3.75 -7.27
C ARG A 278 21.31 3.59 -7.73
N SER A 279 22.11 2.79 -7.01
CA SER A 279 23.36 2.27 -7.56
C SER A 279 23.05 1.40 -8.78
N GLY A 280 23.88 1.47 -9.82
CA GLY A 280 23.64 0.90 -11.15
C GLY A 280 23.43 -0.62 -11.25
N ASP A 281 23.44 -1.35 -10.13
CA ASP A 281 23.26 -2.80 -10.05
C ASP A 281 21.84 -3.24 -9.65
N GLY A 282 20.90 -2.30 -9.40
CA GLY A 282 19.47 -2.59 -9.16
C GLY A 282 19.14 -3.36 -7.86
N ARG A 283 20.15 -3.74 -7.08
CA ARG A 283 20.05 -4.56 -5.84
C ARG A 283 20.26 -3.76 -4.56
N VAL A 284 20.69 -2.50 -4.68
CA VAL A 284 20.86 -1.56 -3.56
C VAL A 284 19.69 -0.58 -3.56
N TYR A 285 18.91 -0.63 -2.49
CA TYR A 285 17.71 0.16 -2.31
C TYR A 285 17.94 1.20 -1.21
N PRO A 286 18.10 2.49 -1.57
CA PRO A 286 18.17 3.56 -0.58
C PRO A 286 16.83 3.66 0.17
N ILE A 287 16.89 3.72 1.49
CA ILE A 287 15.73 3.94 2.36
C ILE A 287 16.10 4.89 3.49
N SER A 288 15.23 5.89 3.70
CA SER A 288 15.39 6.79 4.85
C SER A 288 15.28 5.99 6.15
N PRO A 289 16.21 6.16 7.10
CA PRO A 289 16.12 5.49 8.41
C PRO A 289 14.86 5.89 9.20
N THR A 290 14.26 7.05 8.90
CA THR A 290 12.99 7.50 9.51
C THR A 290 11.76 6.77 8.97
N LYS A 291 11.90 5.99 7.89
CA LYS A 291 10.82 5.21 7.27
C LYS A 291 10.81 3.75 7.74
N ILE A 292 10.99 3.53 9.05
CA ILE A 292 11.04 2.20 9.67
C ILE A 292 9.82 1.33 9.30
N ASP A 293 8.61 1.91 9.30
CA ASP A 293 7.37 1.21 8.92
C ASP A 293 7.38 0.70 7.48
N ILE A 294 8.02 1.43 6.57
CA ILE A 294 8.16 1.03 5.17
C ILE A 294 9.24 -0.06 5.08
N LEU A 295 10.36 0.09 5.79
CA LEU A 295 11.45 -0.88 5.80
C LEU A 295 10.98 -2.26 6.25
N ILE A 296 10.24 -2.36 7.37
CA ILE A 296 9.75 -3.66 7.86
C ILE A 296 8.79 -4.32 6.86
N HIS A 297 7.92 -3.54 6.23
CA HIS A 297 7.00 -4.02 5.20
C HIS A 297 7.75 -4.58 3.99
N LEU A 298 8.77 -3.86 3.52
CA LEU A 298 9.60 -4.26 2.40
C LEU A 298 10.39 -5.54 2.71
N ILE A 299 11.02 -5.64 3.89
CA ILE A 299 11.75 -6.85 4.30
C ILE A 299 10.79 -8.05 4.41
N THR A 300 9.63 -7.87 5.03
CA THR A 300 8.62 -8.94 5.16
C THR A 300 8.22 -9.50 3.79
N LYS A 301 8.00 -8.61 2.82
CA LYS A 301 7.68 -8.94 1.44
C LYS A 301 8.79 -9.74 0.74
N ASN A 302 10.05 -9.42 0.99
CA ASN A 302 11.18 -10.19 0.46
C ASN A 302 11.33 -11.57 1.09
N LEU A 303 11.11 -11.65 2.40
CA LEU A 303 11.06 -12.94 3.08
C LEU A 303 9.97 -13.83 2.47
N GLU A 304 8.84 -13.28 2.01
CA GLU A 304 7.81 -14.05 1.29
C GLU A 304 8.23 -14.49 -0.11
N SER A 305 9.12 -13.75 -0.75
CA SER A 305 9.58 -14.04 -2.12
C SER A 305 10.69 -15.07 -2.20
N GLY A 306 11.32 -15.43 -1.09
CA GLY A 306 12.29 -16.52 -1.02
C GLY A 306 13.59 -16.19 -0.31
N TYR A 307 13.81 -14.95 0.11
CA TYR A 307 15.00 -14.60 0.92
C TYR A 307 14.96 -15.30 2.28
N ASN A 308 16.05 -15.97 2.67
CA ASN A 308 16.11 -16.87 3.82
C ASN A 308 16.91 -16.33 5.00
N ALA A 309 17.61 -15.21 4.83
CA ALA A 309 18.40 -14.58 5.88
C ALA A 309 18.25 -13.06 5.92
N VAL A 310 18.40 -12.50 7.12
CA VAL A 310 18.48 -11.05 7.35
C VAL A 310 19.77 -10.74 8.12
N TYR A 311 20.59 -9.87 7.57
CA TYR A 311 21.77 -9.31 8.22
C TYR A 311 21.56 -7.83 8.50
N ILE A 312 21.90 -7.40 9.70
CA ILE A 312 21.70 -6.02 10.15
C ILE A 312 22.98 -5.50 10.78
N ASP A 313 23.61 -4.49 10.18
CA ASP A 313 24.70 -3.71 10.79
C ASP A 313 24.41 -2.20 10.79
N GLY A 314 23.19 -1.82 10.39
CA GLY A 314 22.71 -0.44 10.39
C GLY A 314 21.84 -0.08 11.59
N PHE A 315 21.76 -0.93 12.63
CA PHE A 315 20.79 -0.77 13.71
C PHE A 315 21.03 0.49 14.54
N GLU A 316 22.30 0.83 14.79
CA GLU A 316 22.70 2.06 15.50
C GLU A 316 22.17 3.30 14.80
N TYR A 317 22.14 3.29 13.47
CA TYR A 317 21.60 4.41 12.72
C TYR A 317 20.08 4.53 12.84
N LEU A 318 19.36 3.40 12.86
CA LEU A 318 17.92 3.38 13.14
C LEU A 318 17.61 3.92 14.54
N MET A 319 18.43 3.55 15.55
CA MET A 319 18.30 4.06 16.92
C MET A 319 18.48 5.57 17.00
N ILE A 320 19.52 6.11 16.33
CA ILE A 320 19.79 7.56 16.33
C ILE A 320 18.62 8.34 15.73
N GLU A 321 18.02 7.84 14.66
CA GLU A 321 17.01 8.56 13.88
C GLU A 321 15.59 8.45 14.45
N ASN A 322 15.29 7.37 15.18
CA ASN A 322 13.92 7.05 15.64
C ASN A 322 13.80 6.91 17.17
N GLY A 323 14.92 6.91 17.89
CA GLY A 323 15.00 6.56 19.30
C GLY A 323 15.09 5.05 19.54
N PHE A 324 15.71 4.66 20.66
CA PHE A 324 15.94 3.25 21.03
C PHE A 324 14.63 2.44 21.07
N GLU A 325 13.58 2.97 21.70
CA GLU A 325 12.32 2.23 21.87
C GLU A 325 11.67 1.85 20.54
N ASN A 326 11.63 2.77 19.58
CA ASN A 326 11.05 2.51 18.27
C ASN A 326 11.92 1.56 17.44
N ALA A 327 13.24 1.75 17.49
CA ALA A 327 14.19 0.87 16.80
C ALA A 327 14.13 -0.57 17.34
N VAL A 328 14.07 -0.75 18.66
CA VAL A 328 13.94 -2.08 19.28
C VAL A 328 12.60 -2.74 18.96
N LYS A 329 11.49 -2.00 18.99
CA LYS A 329 10.18 -2.53 18.55
C LYS A 329 10.25 -3.05 17.11
N PHE A 330 10.87 -2.28 16.22
CA PHE A 330 11.11 -2.71 14.84
C PHE A 330 11.97 -3.98 14.78
N LEU A 331 13.08 -4.02 15.51
CA LEU A 331 14.00 -5.16 15.52
C LEU A 331 13.31 -6.43 16.02
N PHE A 332 12.51 -6.33 17.09
CA PHE A 332 11.79 -7.48 17.65
C PHE A 332 10.65 -7.94 16.74
N ASP A 333 9.88 -7.03 16.13
CA ASP A 333 8.87 -7.40 15.14
C ASP A 333 9.53 -8.08 13.92
N LEU A 334 10.66 -7.55 13.45
CA LEU A 334 11.42 -8.17 12.36
C LEU A 334 11.97 -9.55 12.75
N LYS A 335 12.54 -9.69 13.95
CA LYS A 335 13.01 -10.97 14.50
C LYS A 335 11.88 -12.00 14.48
N ASP A 336 10.72 -11.66 15.03
CA ASP A 336 9.57 -12.56 15.11
C ASP A 336 9.09 -13.00 13.72
N ARG A 337 9.07 -12.08 12.74
CA ARG A 337 8.72 -12.38 11.34
C ARG A 337 9.71 -13.30 10.66
N VAL A 338 11.01 -13.13 10.92
CA VAL A 338 12.07 -13.99 10.35
C VAL A 338 12.01 -15.38 10.97
N VAL A 339 12.03 -15.45 12.30
CA VAL A 339 12.09 -16.73 13.04
C VAL A 339 10.82 -17.55 12.83
N SER A 340 9.62 -16.93 12.83
CA SER A 340 8.35 -17.64 12.58
C SER A 340 8.25 -18.27 11.19
N LYS A 341 9.03 -17.77 10.20
CA LYS A 341 9.14 -18.35 8.85
C LYS A 341 10.27 -19.39 8.76
N GLY A 342 10.90 -19.75 9.89
CA GLY A 342 12.00 -20.72 9.95
C GLY A 342 13.28 -20.23 9.28
N LYS A 343 13.54 -18.91 9.34
CA LYS A 343 14.67 -18.21 8.72
C LYS A 343 15.66 -17.73 9.78
N VAL A 344 16.76 -17.11 9.35
CA VAL A 344 17.80 -16.60 10.25
C VAL A 344 17.94 -15.08 10.21
N ILE A 345 18.12 -14.47 11.38
CA ILE A 345 18.47 -13.06 11.53
C ILE A 345 19.78 -12.93 12.31
N ALA A 346 20.72 -12.17 11.78
CA ALA A 346 21.98 -11.82 12.41
C ALA A 346 22.05 -10.30 12.63
N LEU A 347 22.18 -9.89 13.88
CA LEU A 347 22.40 -8.50 14.28
C LEU A 347 23.88 -8.30 14.61
N ILE A 348 24.52 -7.40 13.90
CA ILE A 348 25.85 -6.89 14.23
C ILE A 348 25.67 -5.58 14.98
N ILE A 349 26.23 -5.51 16.18
CA ILE A 349 26.14 -4.31 17.00
C ILE A 349 27.38 -4.16 17.89
N ASP A 350 27.90 -2.95 17.98
CA ASP A 350 28.98 -2.66 18.93
C ASP A 350 28.38 -2.44 20.33
N PRO A 351 28.69 -3.28 21.34
CA PRO A 351 28.14 -3.15 22.69
C PRO A 351 28.41 -1.79 23.34
N ARG A 352 29.45 -1.06 22.88
CA ARG A 352 29.81 0.27 23.39
C ARG A 352 28.79 1.35 23.01
N THR A 353 27.93 1.08 22.02
CA THR A 353 26.91 2.03 21.54
C THR A 353 25.63 1.97 22.36
N LEU A 354 25.53 1.01 23.30
CA LEU A 354 24.36 0.77 24.12
C LEU A 354 24.69 0.91 25.61
N THR A 355 23.69 1.32 26.39
CA THR A 355 23.75 1.15 27.85
C THR A 355 23.64 -0.33 28.23
N GLU A 356 24.12 -0.71 29.41
CA GLU A 356 24.02 -2.09 29.90
C GLU A 356 22.59 -2.63 29.89
N LYS A 357 21.61 -1.80 30.28
CA LYS A 357 20.19 -2.16 30.25
C LYS A 357 19.69 -2.43 28.84
N GLN A 358 20.09 -1.61 27.87
CA GLN A 358 19.71 -1.78 26.48
C GLN A 358 20.35 -3.03 25.87
N MET A 359 21.63 -3.28 26.18
CA MET A 359 22.32 -4.50 25.72
C MET A 359 21.67 -5.75 26.31
N ALA A 360 21.41 -5.78 27.62
CA ALA A 360 20.74 -6.90 28.27
C ALA A 360 19.35 -7.20 27.67
N LEU A 361 18.62 -6.17 27.25
CA LEU A 361 17.33 -6.34 26.59
C LEU A 361 17.47 -7.04 25.22
N LEU A 362 18.49 -6.67 24.43
CA LEU A 362 18.75 -7.31 23.14
C LEU A 362 19.23 -8.75 23.32
N GLU A 363 20.14 -8.99 24.25
CA GLU A 363 20.70 -10.32 24.56
C GLU A 363 19.65 -11.30 25.11
N ARG A 364 18.55 -10.81 25.66
CA ARG A 364 17.43 -11.65 26.07
C ARG A 364 16.63 -12.18 24.86
N GLU A 365 16.57 -11.41 23.78
CA GLU A 365 15.78 -11.73 22.59
C GLU A 365 16.60 -12.40 21.47
N PHE A 366 17.92 -12.22 21.50
CA PHE A 366 18.87 -12.77 20.54
C PHE A 366 19.85 -13.71 21.23
N ASN A 367 20.05 -14.91 20.68
CA ASN A 367 21.01 -15.85 21.21
C ASN A 367 22.43 -15.31 21.01
N LYS A 368 23.22 -15.32 22.08
CA LYS A 368 24.69 -15.31 21.96
C LYS A 368 25.11 -16.71 21.54
N MET A 369 25.89 -16.80 20.46
CA MET A 369 26.64 -18.01 20.14
C MET A 369 28.13 -17.72 20.23
#